data_AF-A0A068Z3R1-F1
#
_entry.id   AF-A0A068Z3R1-F1
#
_cell.length_a   1.000
_cell.length_b   1.000
_cell.length_c   1.000
_cell.angle_alpha   90.00
_cell.angle_beta   90.00
_cell.angle_gamma   90.00
#
_symmetry.space_group_name_H-M   'P 1'
#
loop_
_entity.id
_entity.type
_entity.pdbx_description
1 polymer ?
#
loop_
_entity_poly.entity_id
_entity_poly.type
_entity_poly.pdbx_seq_one_letter_code
_entity_poly.pdbx_strand_id
1 'polypeptide(L)'
;MLLLNPEKGKSQKGYLWVYASAAGSIRPVVVYDCQPGRSGTYAQAMLNNWQGTLVVDGYAGYRALFDEGGVKEAGCWAHVRRKFFDQYRANGSPVAETALTTIREMYKLGRWIRQRPAEQRRR
;
A
#
# COMPACT_ATOMS: atom_id res chain seq x y z
N MET A 1 -15.16 10.36 5.57
CA MET A 1 -14.91 11.78 5.93
C MET A 1 -15.79 12.65 5.06
N LEU A 2 -16.24 13.80 5.55
CA LEU A 2 -16.93 14.80 4.74
C LEU A 2 -15.91 15.85 4.29
N LEU A 3 -15.98 16.26 3.04
CA LEU A 3 -15.23 17.38 2.48
C LEU A 3 -16.20 18.49 2.12
N LEU A 4 -15.89 19.73 2.45
CA LEU A 4 -16.66 20.87 1.97
C LEU A 4 -16.43 20.98 0.45
N ASN A 5 -17.51 21.06 -0.32
CA ASN A 5 -17.46 21.47 -1.72
C ASN A 5 -17.78 22.97 -1.78
N PRO A 6 -16.78 23.86 -1.98
CA PRO A 6 -17.00 25.31 -1.94
C PRO A 6 -17.93 25.78 -3.06
N GLU A 7 -17.86 25.17 -4.24
CA GLU A 7 -18.69 25.52 -5.40
C GLU A 7 -20.17 25.25 -5.15
N LYS A 8 -20.48 24.16 -4.43
CA LYS A 8 -21.86 23.75 -4.12
C LYS A 8 -22.34 24.24 -2.76
N GLY A 9 -21.47 24.87 -1.96
CA GLY A 9 -21.76 25.29 -0.59
C GLY A 9 -22.24 24.16 0.33
N LYS A 10 -21.89 22.90 0.02
CA LYS A 10 -22.37 21.70 0.74
C LYS A 10 -21.25 20.71 0.99
N SER A 11 -21.38 19.94 2.05
CA SER A 11 -20.49 18.81 2.32
C SER A 11 -20.75 17.67 1.33
N GLN A 12 -19.68 17.02 0.90
CA GLN A 12 -19.70 15.83 0.05
C GLN A 12 -18.86 14.72 0.67
N LYS A 13 -19.03 13.49 0.16
CA LYS A 13 -18.19 12.35 0.56
C LYS A 13 -16.74 12.62 0.15
N GLY A 14 -15.83 12.52 1.11
CA GLY A 14 -14.40 12.61 0.89
C GLY A 14 -13.68 11.30 1.12
N TYR A 15 -12.59 11.12 0.37
CA TYR A 15 -11.67 10.00 0.45
C TYR A 15 -10.32 10.52 0.94
N LEU A 16 -9.73 9.80 1.89
CA LEU A 16 -8.41 10.13 2.41
C LEU A 16 -7.40 9.21 1.75
N TRP A 17 -6.54 9.78 0.92
CA TRP A 17 -5.36 9.13 0.37
C TRP A 17 -4.20 9.32 1.34
N VAL A 18 -3.41 8.26 1.54
CA VAL A 18 -2.28 8.28 2.48
C VAL A 18 -1.04 7.78 1.77
N TYR A 19 -0.02 8.62 1.74
CA TYR A 19 1.28 8.31 1.16
C TYR A 19 2.32 8.33 2.26
N ALA A 20 3.03 7.23 2.46
CA ALA A 20 4.02 7.11 3.53
C ALA A 20 5.38 6.78 2.93
N SER A 21 6.42 7.41 3.48
CA SER A 21 7.80 7.02 3.19
C SER A 21 8.05 5.57 3.61
N ALA A 22 8.94 4.89 2.89
CA ALA A 22 9.40 3.57 3.28
C ALA A 22 10.05 3.59 4.67
N ALA A 23 9.91 2.48 5.40
CA ALA A 23 10.54 2.31 6.70
C ALA A 23 12.07 2.49 6.60
N GLY A 24 12.65 3.32 7.47
CA GLY A 24 14.08 3.63 7.44
C GLY A 24 14.47 4.76 6.48
N SER A 25 13.50 5.46 5.87
CA SER A 25 13.77 6.73 5.19
C SER A 25 14.48 7.71 6.12
N ILE A 26 15.48 8.45 5.60
CA ILE A 26 16.22 9.50 6.33
C ILE A 26 15.25 10.58 6.83
N ARG A 27 14.21 10.86 6.04
CA ARG A 27 13.12 11.78 6.38
C ARG A 27 11.80 11.04 6.26
N PRO A 28 11.28 10.46 7.36
CA PRO A 28 9.99 9.79 7.33
C PRO A 28 8.88 10.83 7.23
N VAL A 29 8.06 10.71 6.18
CA VAL A 29 6.90 11.59 5.93
C VAL A 29 5.66 10.74 5.72
N VAL A 30 4.54 11.24 6.23
CA VAL A 30 3.20 10.76 5.88
C VAL A 30 2.41 11.95 5.36
N VAL A 31 1.89 11.82 4.14
CA VAL A 31 1.02 12.83 3.53
C VAL A 31 -0.41 12.31 3.53
N TYR A 32 -1.30 13.17 4.02
CA TYR A 32 -2.73 12.97 4.03
C TYR A 32 -3.34 13.87 2.97
N ASP A 33 -3.85 13.26 1.90
CA ASP A 33 -4.43 13.97 0.77
C ASP A 33 -5.94 13.69 0.69
N CYS A 34 -6.73 14.74 0.88
CA CYS A 34 -8.18 14.65 0.97
C CYS A 34 -8.81 14.97 -0.39
N GLN A 35 -9.37 13.95 -1.04
CA GLN A 35 -9.91 14.06 -2.39
C GLN A 35 -11.40 13.75 -2.45
N PRO A 36 -12.16 14.34 -3.38
CA PRO A 36 -13.59 14.09 -3.51
C PRO A 36 -13.91 12.70 -4.10
N GLY A 37 -12.90 11.95 -4.53
CA GLY A 37 -13.07 10.61 -5.07
C GLY A 37 -11.89 9.68 -4.82
N ARG A 38 -12.09 8.43 -5.24
CA ARG A 38 -11.09 7.35 -5.21
C ARG A 38 -10.51 7.02 -6.59
N SER A 39 -10.69 7.91 -7.57
CA SER A 39 -10.15 7.72 -8.93
C SER A 39 -8.62 7.62 -8.90
N GLY A 40 -8.05 6.78 -9.77
CA GLY A 40 -6.60 6.68 -9.98
C GLY A 40 -5.94 8.01 -10.35
N THR A 41 -6.70 8.91 -10.97
CA THR A 41 -6.23 10.24 -11.38
C THR A 41 -5.72 11.08 -10.23
N TYR A 42 -6.25 10.89 -9.01
CA TYR A 42 -5.74 11.60 -7.82
C TYR A 42 -4.36 11.09 -7.42
N ALA A 43 -4.13 9.77 -7.49
CA ALA A 43 -2.82 9.19 -7.22
C ALA A 43 -1.80 9.56 -8.30
N GLN A 44 -2.20 9.61 -9.57
CA GLN A 44 -1.36 10.12 -10.67
C GLN A 44 -0.96 11.58 -10.47
N ALA A 45 -1.92 12.44 -10.10
CA ALA A 45 -1.63 13.85 -9.85
C ALA A 45 -0.65 14.03 -8.67
N MET A 46 -0.86 13.32 -7.56
CA MET A 46 0.01 13.41 -6.38
C MET A 46 1.41 12.84 -6.62
N LEU A 47 1.53 11.75 -7.39
CA LEU A 47 2.79 11.07 -7.68
C LEU A 47 3.39 11.49 -9.03
N ASN A 48 2.94 12.62 -9.59
CA ASN A 48 3.44 13.11 -10.86
C ASN A 48 4.96 13.27 -10.84
N ASN A 49 5.65 12.72 -11.84
CA ASN A 49 7.12 12.65 -11.94
C ASN A 49 7.84 11.92 -10.79
N TRP A 50 7.12 11.30 -9.84
CA TRP A 50 7.73 10.47 -8.81
C TRP A 50 8.19 9.15 -9.41
N GLN A 51 9.36 8.67 -8.97
CA GLN A 51 9.94 7.43 -9.43
C GLN A 51 10.38 6.57 -8.26
N GLY A 52 10.21 5.26 -8.39
CA GLY A 52 10.60 4.29 -7.37
C GLY A 52 9.64 3.13 -7.24
N THR A 53 9.76 2.38 -6.15
CA THR A 53 8.88 1.25 -5.84
C THR A 53 7.75 1.68 -4.92
N LEU A 54 6.51 1.53 -5.37
CA LEU A 54 5.31 1.88 -4.61
C LEU A 54 4.65 0.61 -4.07
N VAL A 55 4.48 0.53 -2.74
CA VAL A 55 3.74 -0.55 -2.10
C VAL A 55 2.25 -0.22 -2.10
N VAL A 56 1.45 -1.02 -2.80
CA VAL A 56 -0.01 -0.81 -2.94
C VAL A 56 -0.81 -2.03 -2.50
N ASP A 57 -2.10 -1.85 -2.25
CA ASP A 57 -3.04 -2.91 -1.85
C ASP A 57 -3.58 -3.75 -3.04
N GLY A 58 -3.19 -3.41 -4.26
CA GLY A 58 -3.70 -4.03 -5.49
C GLY A 58 -5.00 -3.39 -6.03
N TYR A 59 -5.39 -2.20 -5.54
CA TYR A 59 -6.51 -1.48 -6.12
C TYR A 59 -6.23 -1.08 -7.59
N ALA A 60 -7.15 -1.45 -8.48
CA ALA A 60 -7.03 -1.21 -9.93
C ALA A 60 -6.84 0.26 -10.32
N GLY A 61 -7.22 1.21 -9.45
CA GLY A 61 -7.00 2.64 -9.69
C GLY A 61 -5.53 3.02 -9.82
N TYR A 62 -4.59 2.22 -9.34
CA TYR A 62 -3.16 2.52 -9.45
C TYR A 62 -2.55 2.12 -10.79
N ARG A 63 -3.24 1.31 -11.61
CA ARG A 63 -2.63 0.64 -12.77
C ARG A 63 -1.92 1.60 -13.74
N ALA A 64 -2.54 2.75 -14.01
CA ALA A 64 -1.97 3.76 -14.90
C ALA A 64 -0.60 4.30 -14.43
N LEU A 65 -0.35 4.35 -13.11
CA LEU A 65 0.96 4.75 -12.56
C LEU A 65 2.09 3.81 -13.01
N PHE A 66 1.77 2.53 -13.18
CA PHE A 66 2.75 1.49 -13.49
C PHE A 66 2.99 1.37 -15.00
N ASP A 67 1.97 1.65 -15.81
CA ASP A 67 2.06 1.61 -17.28
C ASP A 67 2.99 2.71 -17.83
N GLU A 68 3.11 3.85 -17.12
CA GLU A 68 4.00 4.97 -17.47
C GLU A 68 5.50 4.69 -17.17
N GLY A 69 5.83 3.54 -16.56
CA GLY A 69 7.20 3.03 -16.40
C GLY A 69 8.08 3.68 -15.32
N GLY A 70 7.72 4.86 -14.82
CA GLY A 70 8.45 5.55 -13.73
C GLY A 70 8.24 4.91 -12.35
N VAL A 71 7.10 4.25 -12.14
CA VAL A 71 6.72 3.62 -10.87
C VAL A 71 6.71 2.11 -10.99
N LYS A 72 7.42 1.44 -10.08
CA LYS A 72 7.42 -0.02 -9.96
C LYS A 72 6.39 -0.45 -8.91
N GLU A 73 5.51 -1.38 -9.28
CA GLU A 73 4.53 -1.92 -8.37
C GLU A 73 5.15 -2.92 -7.37
N ALA A 74 4.78 -2.80 -6.10
CA ALA A 74 4.99 -3.84 -5.10
C ALA A 74 3.68 -4.13 -4.35
N GLY A 75 3.26 -5.39 -4.32
CA GLY A 75 2.05 -5.81 -3.61
C GLY A 75 2.22 -5.80 -2.09
N CYS A 76 1.24 -5.26 -1.37
CA CYS A 76 1.22 -5.25 0.08
C CYS A 76 0.92 -6.65 0.64
N TRP A 77 1.91 -7.28 1.29
CA TRP A 77 1.77 -8.60 1.92
C TRP A 77 0.64 -8.71 2.95
N ALA A 78 0.26 -7.61 3.61
CA ALA A 78 -0.87 -7.63 4.54
C ALA A 78 -2.20 -7.85 3.83
N HIS A 79 -2.37 -7.27 2.64
CA HIS A 79 -3.55 -7.46 1.80
C HIS A 79 -3.57 -8.85 1.16
N VAL A 80 -2.42 -9.31 0.65
CA VAL A 80 -2.26 -10.69 0.14
C VAL A 80 -2.64 -11.71 1.20
N ARG A 81 -2.12 -11.57 2.43
CA ARG A 81 -2.44 -12.44 3.56
C ARG A 81 -3.94 -12.47 3.86
N ARG A 82 -4.62 -11.33 3.82
CA ARG A 82 -6.08 -11.26 4.07
C ARG A 82 -6.85 -12.09 3.04
N LYS A 83 -6.49 -12.01 1.76
CA LYS A 83 -7.14 -12.78 0.69
C LYS A 83 -6.98 -14.29 0.88
N PHE A 84 -5.78 -14.76 1.23
CA PHE A 84 -5.58 -16.18 1.56
C PHE A 84 -6.32 -16.58 2.83
N PHE A 85 -6.37 -15.72 3.84
CA PHE A 85 -7.14 -15.99 5.05
C PHE A 85 -8.64 -16.15 4.77
N ASP A 86 -9.22 -15.26 3.94
CA ASP A 86 -10.63 -15.34 3.56
C ASP A 86 -10.92 -16.66 2.83
N GLN A 87 -10.03 -17.08 1.91
CA GLN A 87 -10.14 -18.37 1.23
C GLN A 87 -10.03 -19.56 2.20
N TYR A 88 -9.02 -19.58 3.07
CA TYR A 88 -8.86 -20.63 4.06
C TYR A 88 -10.08 -20.73 4.99
N ARG A 89 -10.64 -19.60 5.42
CA ARG A 89 -11.84 -19.58 6.26
C ARG A 89 -13.08 -20.09 5.52
N ALA A 90 -13.15 -19.89 4.21
CA ALA A 90 -14.30 -20.29 3.42
C ALA A 90 -14.34 -21.80 3.14
N ASN A 91 -13.18 -22.44 2.93
CA ASN A 91 -13.15 -23.84 2.47
C ASN A 91 -11.98 -24.69 2.98
N GLY A 92 -11.16 -24.19 3.90
CA GLY A 92 -10.00 -24.91 4.43
C GLY A 92 -8.91 -25.19 3.40
N SER A 93 -8.81 -24.37 2.34
CA SER A 93 -7.85 -24.60 1.24
C SER A 93 -6.41 -24.84 1.75
N PRO A 94 -5.81 -26.00 1.45
CA PRO A 94 -4.42 -26.30 1.83
C PRO A 94 -3.40 -25.34 1.20
N VAL A 95 -3.70 -24.84 0.00
CA VAL A 95 -2.87 -23.82 -0.67
C VAL A 95 -2.90 -22.51 0.11
N ALA A 96 -4.08 -22.10 0.58
CA ALA A 96 -4.21 -20.91 1.38
C ALA A 96 -3.51 -21.04 2.74
N GLU A 97 -3.61 -22.21 3.39
CA GLU A 97 -2.90 -22.51 4.64
C GLU A 97 -1.37 -22.43 4.46
N THR A 98 -0.86 -23.02 3.38
CA THR A 98 0.56 -22.97 3.02
C THR A 98 1.01 -21.52 2.84
N ALA A 99 0.27 -20.73 2.04
CA ALA A 99 0.58 -19.32 1.82
C ALA A 99 0.58 -18.50 3.12
N LEU A 100 -0.40 -18.72 4.01
CA LEU A 100 -0.46 -18.05 5.32
C LEU A 100 0.75 -18.39 6.19
N THR A 101 1.17 -19.65 6.18
CA THR A 101 2.35 -20.13 6.91
C THR A 101 3.62 -19.51 6.36
N THR A 102 3.81 -19.51 5.05
CA THR A 102 4.96 -18.87 4.39
C THR A 102 5.04 -17.37 4.71
N ILE A 103 3.93 -16.64 4.61
CA ILE A 103 3.88 -15.21 4.93
C ILE A 103 4.22 -14.97 6.41
N ARG A 104 3.78 -15.84 7.32
CA ARG A 104 4.13 -15.76 8.75
C ARG A 104 5.63 -15.89 8.97
N GLU A 105 6.28 -16.87 8.34
CA GLU A 105 7.72 -17.07 8.46
C GLU A 105 8.51 -15.90 7.87
N MET A 106 8.08 -15.37 6.73
CA MET A 106 8.66 -14.15 6.15
C MET A 106 8.56 -12.96 7.12
N TYR A 107 7.42 -12.77 7.79
CA TYR A 107 7.31 -11.70 8.79
C TYR A 107 8.16 -11.92 10.04
N LYS A 108 8.35 -13.18 10.48
CA LYS A 108 9.30 -13.49 11.56
C LYS A 108 10.72 -13.11 11.16
N LEU A 109 11.14 -13.53 9.97
CA LEU A 109 12.45 -13.18 9.40
C LEU A 109 12.61 -11.65 9.31
N GLY A 110 11.63 -10.94 8.76
CA GLY A 110 11.67 -9.48 8.66
C GLY A 110 11.67 -8.74 10.02
N ARG A 111 11.12 -9.32 11.08
CA ARG A 111 11.27 -8.77 12.45
C ARG A 111 12.67 -8.98 12.99
N TRP A 112 13.22 -10.18 12.80
CA TRP A 112 14.58 -10.50 13.22
C TRP A 112 15.64 -9.65 12.49
N ILE A 113 15.51 -9.45 11.17
CA ILE A 113 16.40 -8.57 10.39
C ILE A 113 16.37 -7.14 10.94
N ARG A 114 15.20 -6.63 11.32
CA ARG A 114 15.05 -5.26 11.85
C ARG A 114 15.80 -5.02 13.16
N GLN A 115 16.05 -6.07 13.94
CA GLN A 115 16.81 -5.98 15.19
C GLN A 115 18.33 -5.94 14.97
N ARG A 116 18.80 -6.15 13.73
CA ARG A 116 20.23 -6.11 13.41
C ARG A 116 20.75 -4.68 13.20
N PRO A 117 22.06 -4.42 13.42
CA PRO A 117 22.70 -3.16 13.05
C PRO A 117 22.46 -2.81 11.58
N ALA A 118 22.38 -1.51 11.26
CA ALA A 118 22.03 -1.04 9.92
C ALA A 118 22.95 -1.60 8.81
N GLU A 119 24.23 -1.81 9.13
CA GLU A 119 25.23 -2.40 8.24
C GLU A 119 24.93 -3.88 7.88
N GLN A 120 24.36 -4.63 8.82
CA GLN A 120 24.00 -6.04 8.66
C GLN A 120 22.59 -6.25 8.06
N ARG A 121 21.82 -5.16 7.85
CA ARG A 121 20.49 -5.23 7.22
C ARG A 121 20.53 -5.18 5.69
N ARG A 122 21.68 -4.82 5.10
CA ARG A 122 21.85 -4.63 3.65
C ARG A 122 22.48 -5.82 2.92
N ARG A 123 22.90 -6.86 3.66
CA ARG A 123 23.44 -8.13 3.14
C ARG A 123 22.40 -9.23 3.32
#